data_AF-A0A4Q5QSI5-F1
#
_entry.id   AF-A0A4Q5QSI5-F1
#
_cell.length_a   1.000
_cell.length_b   1.000
_cell.length_c   1.000
_cell.angle_alpha   90.00
_cell.angle_beta   90.00
_cell.angle_gamma   90.00
#
_symmetry.space_group_name_H-M   'P 1'
#
loop_
_entity.id
_entity.type
_entity.pdbx_description
1 polymer ?
#
loop_
_entity_poly.entity_id
_entity_poly.type
_entity_poly.pdbx_seq_one_letter_code
_entity_poly.pdbx_strand_id
1 'polypeptide(L)'
;MRSKALTILLMASAIAVTGCKRSATGQVVAVVNGEEVSLSELNGELKNAPTGGDKEVIRAAALQSLINRKLLVQQARDRGIDKDPDYLQQQRRMDDEVMIGMLGQQVTKNVPVPSAADIDRFIASHPEMFANRMVYAIDQIVFPLPADPSGLKALEADHTLDAV
;
A
#
# COMPACT_ATOMS: atom_id res chain seq x y z
N MET A 1 -31.70 -61.33 11.51
CA MET A 1 -31.09 -60.04 11.93
C MET A 1 -30.40 -59.28 10.78
N ARG A 2 -30.87 -59.39 9.52
CA ARG A 2 -30.20 -58.79 8.34
C ARG A 2 -30.96 -57.62 7.68
N SER A 3 -32.16 -57.30 8.14
CA SER A 3 -33.04 -56.28 7.55
C SER A 3 -32.97 -54.90 8.19
N LYS A 4 -32.27 -54.74 9.33
CA LYS A 4 -32.11 -53.43 10.01
C LYS A 4 -30.86 -52.66 9.56
N ALA A 5 -29.88 -53.33 8.95
CA ALA A 5 -28.65 -52.71 8.49
C ALA A 5 -28.83 -51.92 7.17
N LEU A 6 -29.81 -52.31 6.35
CA LEU A 6 -30.04 -51.67 5.04
C LEU A 6 -30.80 -50.34 5.16
N THR A 7 -31.65 -50.19 6.18
CA THR A 7 -32.44 -48.97 6.41
C THR A 7 -31.60 -47.83 7.01
N ILE A 8 -30.48 -48.15 7.66
CA ILE A 8 -29.56 -47.15 8.25
C ILE A 8 -28.63 -46.56 7.17
N LEU A 9 -28.32 -47.31 6.11
CA LEU A 9 -27.44 -46.83 5.05
C LEU A 9 -28.13 -45.84 4.09
N LEU A 10 -29.45 -45.94 3.92
CA LEU A 10 -30.21 -45.02 3.05
C LEU A 10 -30.53 -43.67 3.72
N MET A 11 -30.47 -43.60 5.06
CA MET A 11 -30.75 -42.38 5.82
C MET A 11 -29.50 -41.55 6.14
N ALA A 12 -28.31 -42.06 5.80
CA ALA A 12 -27.04 -41.34 5.93
C ALA A 12 -26.67 -40.54 4.66
N SER A 13 -27.28 -40.82 3.51
CA SER A 13 -26.98 -40.14 2.25
C SER A 13 -27.80 -38.86 2.00
N ALA A 14 -28.75 -38.52 2.88
CA ALA A 14 -29.63 -37.36 2.70
C ALA A 14 -29.13 -36.08 3.42
N ILE A 15 -28.00 -36.13 4.15
CA ILE A 15 -27.50 -34.99 4.95
C ILE A 15 -26.29 -34.30 4.28
N ALA A 16 -25.76 -34.84 3.17
CA ALA A 16 -24.57 -34.31 2.52
C ALA A 16 -24.83 -33.22 1.44
N VAL A 17 -26.04 -32.66 1.37
CA VAL A 17 -26.34 -31.48 0.53
C VAL A 17 -26.94 -30.36 1.38
N THR A 18 -26.30 -30.06 2.51
CA THR A 18 -26.36 -28.69 3.05
C THR A 18 -25.43 -27.84 2.19
N GLY A 19 -25.98 -27.30 1.10
CA GLY A 19 -25.34 -26.23 0.37
C GLY A 19 -24.93 -25.15 1.37
N CYS A 20 -23.63 -24.84 1.40
CA CYS A 20 -23.09 -23.71 2.14
C CYS A 20 -23.73 -22.42 1.62
N LYS A 21 -24.92 -22.08 2.12
CA LYS A 21 -25.41 -20.72 2.14
C LYS A 21 -24.57 -20.01 3.20
N ARG A 22 -23.45 -19.45 2.76
CA ARG A 22 -22.69 -18.45 3.50
C ARG A 22 -23.68 -17.33 3.82
N SER A 23 -24.15 -17.28 5.06
CA SER A 23 -25.02 -16.20 5.52
C SER A 23 -24.16 -14.94 5.53
N ALA A 24 -24.44 -14.02 4.62
CA ALA A 24 -23.77 -12.74 4.52
C ALA A 24 -23.91 -11.95 5.84
N THR A 25 -22.83 -11.87 6.60
CA THR A 25 -22.73 -11.08 7.84
C THR A 25 -22.25 -9.64 7.57
N GLY A 26 -22.24 -9.20 6.32
CA GLY A 26 -21.93 -7.83 5.91
C GLY A 26 -22.89 -7.37 4.83
N GLN A 27 -23.25 -6.09 4.85
CA GLN A 27 -24.18 -5.47 3.91
C GLN A 27 -23.71 -5.65 2.45
N VAL A 28 -24.24 -6.66 1.75
CA VAL A 28 -23.89 -6.98 0.35
C VAL A 28 -24.54 -5.99 -0.59
N VAL A 29 -23.76 -5.46 -1.54
CA VAL A 29 -24.22 -4.49 -2.55
C VAL A 29 -24.26 -5.06 -3.96
N ALA A 30 -23.53 -6.15 -4.23
CA ALA A 30 -23.57 -6.89 -5.51
C ALA A 30 -23.01 -8.32 -5.33
N VAL A 31 -23.28 -9.19 -6.32
CA VAL A 31 -22.69 -10.54 -6.40
C VAL A 31 -22.12 -10.74 -7.81
N VAL A 32 -20.87 -11.18 -7.90
CA VAL A 32 -20.11 -11.35 -9.15
C VAL A 32 -19.64 -12.80 -9.25
N ASN A 33 -20.30 -13.60 -10.09
CA ASN A 33 -20.03 -15.05 -10.23
C ASN A 33 -19.97 -15.82 -8.90
N GLY A 34 -20.85 -15.46 -7.96
CA GLY A 34 -20.91 -16.08 -6.63
C GLY A 34 -19.97 -15.47 -5.58
N GLU A 35 -19.13 -14.50 -5.96
CA GLU A 35 -18.34 -13.69 -5.01
C GLU A 35 -19.13 -12.44 -4.60
N GLU A 36 -19.31 -12.23 -3.31
CA GLU A 36 -20.02 -11.06 -2.78
C GLU A 36 -19.15 -9.80 -2.87
N VAL A 37 -19.80 -8.66 -3.09
CA VAL A 37 -19.24 -7.31 -2.95
C VAL A 37 -19.91 -6.68 -1.75
N SER A 38 -19.13 -6.32 -0.74
CA SER A 38 -19.60 -5.71 0.50
C SER A 38 -19.66 -4.17 0.41
N LEU A 39 -20.48 -3.56 1.26
CA LEU A 39 -20.51 -2.10 1.42
C LEU A 39 -19.13 -1.55 1.87
N SER A 40 -18.36 -2.31 2.63
CA SER A 40 -17.01 -1.91 3.07
C SER A 40 -16.06 -1.76 1.88
N GLU A 41 -16.09 -2.69 0.93
CA GLU A 41 -15.31 -2.62 -0.30
C GLU A 41 -15.70 -1.39 -1.14
N LEU A 42 -17.01 -1.17 -1.30
CA LEU A 42 -17.53 0.01 -2.01
C LEU A 42 -17.08 1.32 -1.35
N ASN A 43 -17.18 1.40 -0.03
CA ASN A 43 -16.70 2.56 0.73
C ASN A 43 -15.18 2.74 0.61
N GLY A 44 -14.42 1.66 0.49
CA GLY A 44 -12.98 1.69 0.25
C GLY A 44 -12.61 2.38 -1.06
N GLU A 45 -13.29 2.04 -2.16
CA GLU A 45 -13.10 2.70 -3.46
C GLU A 45 -13.48 4.17 -3.43
N LEU A 46 -14.57 4.49 -2.71
CA LEU A 46 -15.04 5.87 -2.59
C LEU A 46 -14.07 6.80 -1.85
N LYS A 47 -13.12 6.27 -1.06
CA LYS A 47 -12.09 7.09 -0.41
C LYS A 47 -11.18 7.82 -1.41
N ASN A 48 -11.00 7.25 -2.60
CA ASN A 48 -10.17 7.81 -3.66
C ASN A 48 -11.00 8.46 -4.78
N ALA A 49 -12.32 8.55 -4.61
CA ALA A 49 -13.19 9.13 -5.62
C ALA A 49 -13.02 10.67 -5.70
N PRO A 50 -13.27 11.28 -6.87
CA PRO A 50 -13.23 12.72 -7.04
C PRO A 50 -14.14 13.45 -6.04
N THR A 51 -13.68 14.60 -5.54
CA THR A 51 -14.50 15.46 -4.68
C THR A 51 -15.40 16.37 -5.53
N GLY A 52 -16.71 16.22 -5.36
CA GLY A 52 -17.74 16.99 -6.08
C GLY A 52 -18.49 16.18 -7.14
N GLY A 53 -19.72 16.60 -7.47
CA GLY A 53 -20.62 15.89 -8.37
C GLY A 53 -21.74 15.12 -7.66
N ASP A 54 -22.56 14.42 -8.45
CA ASP A 54 -23.67 13.61 -7.93
C ASP A 54 -23.13 12.35 -7.24
N LYS A 55 -23.44 12.24 -5.94
CA LYS A 55 -22.97 11.14 -5.08
C LYS A 55 -23.46 9.78 -5.57
N GLU A 56 -24.66 9.68 -6.12
CA GLU A 56 -25.20 8.41 -6.59
C GLU A 56 -24.54 7.97 -7.90
N VAL A 57 -24.22 8.92 -8.79
CA VAL A 57 -23.46 8.64 -10.02
C VAL A 57 -22.05 8.14 -9.68
N ILE A 58 -21.37 8.81 -8.74
CA ILE A 58 -20.02 8.42 -8.29
C ILE A 58 -20.05 7.04 -7.64
N ARG A 59 -21.05 6.77 -6.78
CA ARG A 59 -21.22 5.48 -6.13
C ARG A 59 -21.47 4.36 -7.14
N ALA A 60 -22.34 4.58 -8.13
CA ALA A 60 -22.61 3.62 -9.18
C ALA A 60 -21.36 3.31 -10.02
N ALA A 61 -20.59 4.34 -10.37
CA ALA A 61 -19.32 4.18 -11.09
C ALA A 61 -18.28 3.39 -10.27
N ALA A 62 -18.15 3.68 -8.97
CA ALA A 62 -17.26 2.94 -8.07
C ALA A 62 -17.67 1.46 -7.95
N LEU A 63 -18.97 1.17 -7.84
CA LEU A 63 -19.48 -0.20 -7.82
C LEU A 63 -19.18 -0.93 -9.14
N GLN A 64 -19.38 -0.27 -10.28
CA GLN A 64 -19.07 -0.84 -11.58
C GLN A 64 -17.56 -1.13 -11.73
N SER A 65 -16.70 -0.25 -11.24
CA SER A 65 -15.25 -0.46 -11.21
C SER A 65 -14.88 -1.70 -10.37
N LEU A 66 -15.50 -1.88 -9.20
CA LEU A 66 -15.33 -3.08 -8.38
C LEU A 66 -15.73 -4.37 -9.09
N ILE A 67 -16.90 -4.35 -9.74
CA ILE A 67 -17.39 -5.50 -10.50
C ILE A 67 -16.40 -5.86 -11.60
N ASN A 68 -15.96 -4.88 -12.38
CA ASN A 68 -14.98 -5.09 -13.45
C ASN A 68 -13.67 -5.65 -12.91
N ARG A 69 -13.15 -5.09 -11.80
CA ARG A 69 -11.93 -5.57 -11.14
C ARG A 69 -12.06 -7.02 -10.70
N LYS A 70 -13.17 -7.41 -10.08
CA LYS A 70 -13.41 -8.80 -9.65
C LYS A 70 -13.49 -9.75 -10.85
N LEU A 71 -14.19 -9.39 -11.92
CA LEU A 71 -14.26 -10.20 -13.15
C LEU A 71 -12.86 -10.43 -13.76
N LEU A 72 -12.04 -9.38 -13.83
CA LEU A 72 -10.68 -9.48 -14.35
C LEU A 72 -9.78 -10.35 -13.46
N VAL A 73 -9.89 -10.22 -12.15
CA VAL A 73 -9.13 -11.07 -11.20
C VAL A 73 -9.57 -12.53 -11.28
N GLN A 74 -10.87 -12.81 -11.41
CA GLN A 74 -11.37 -14.17 -11.64
C GLN A 74 -10.79 -14.75 -12.93
N GLN A 75 -10.84 -14.00 -14.03
CA GLN A 75 -10.25 -14.41 -15.30
C GLN A 75 -8.72 -14.64 -15.20
N ALA A 76 -8.01 -13.86 -14.39
CA ALA A 76 -6.58 -14.03 -14.15
C ALA A 76 -6.27 -15.33 -13.38
N ARG A 77 -7.09 -15.66 -12.36
CA ARG A 77 -7.02 -16.93 -11.62
C ARG A 77 -7.32 -18.13 -12.51
N ASP A 78 -8.33 -18.02 -13.37
CA ASP A 78 -8.66 -19.07 -14.33
C ASP A 78 -7.52 -19.35 -15.32
N ARG A 79 -6.70 -18.33 -15.61
CA ARG A 79 -5.47 -18.44 -16.42
C ARG A 79 -4.24 -18.86 -15.62
N GLY A 80 -4.35 -19.07 -14.32
CA GLY A 80 -3.26 -19.50 -13.45
C GLY A 80 -2.22 -18.43 -13.14
N ILE A 81 -2.51 -17.14 -13.38
CA ILE A 81 -1.59 -16.03 -13.09
C ILE A 81 -1.29 -15.95 -11.58
N ASP A 82 -2.23 -16.36 -10.74
CA ASP A 82 -2.08 -16.42 -9.28
C ASP A 82 -1.04 -17.45 -8.80
N LYS A 83 -0.58 -18.34 -9.69
CA LYS A 83 0.44 -19.36 -9.44
C LYS A 83 1.77 -19.06 -10.12
N ASP A 84 1.82 -17.99 -10.92
CA ASP A 84 3.01 -17.59 -11.64
C ASP A 84 4.12 -17.13 -10.65
N PRO A 85 5.37 -17.61 -10.78
CA PRO A 85 6.45 -17.25 -9.87
C PRO A 85 6.73 -15.74 -9.80
N ASP A 86 6.61 -15.02 -10.92
CA ASP A 86 6.86 -13.58 -10.98
C ASP A 86 5.73 -12.83 -10.28
N TYR A 87 4.47 -13.24 -10.48
CA TYR A 87 3.33 -12.70 -9.72
C TYR A 87 3.52 -12.91 -8.21
N LEU A 88 3.89 -14.12 -7.77
CA LEU A 88 4.08 -14.44 -6.36
C LEU A 88 5.22 -13.64 -5.72
N GLN A 89 6.32 -13.42 -6.45
CA GLN A 89 7.41 -12.57 -5.98
C GLN A 89 6.99 -11.11 -5.86
N GLN A 90 6.28 -10.59 -6.86
CA GLN A 90 5.77 -9.22 -6.81
C GLN A 90 4.75 -9.03 -5.70
N GLN A 91 3.84 -10.00 -5.50
CA GLN A 91 2.86 -9.97 -4.42
C GLN A 91 3.53 -9.86 -3.05
N ARG A 92 4.53 -10.71 -2.76
CA ARG A 92 5.28 -10.63 -1.50
C ARG A 92 5.92 -9.26 -1.28
N ARG A 93 6.56 -8.71 -2.33
CA ARG A 93 7.16 -7.38 -2.25
C ARG A 93 6.13 -6.29 -1.97
N MET A 94 4.97 -6.33 -2.64
CA MET A 94 3.89 -5.37 -2.41
C MET A 94 3.30 -5.48 -1.02
N ASP A 95 3.14 -6.70 -0.49
CA ASP A 95 2.66 -6.92 0.87
C ASP A 95 3.63 -6.31 1.89
N ASP A 96 4.94 -6.51 1.71
CA ASP A 96 5.98 -5.89 2.55
C ASP A 96 5.92 -4.35 2.48
N GLU A 97 5.87 -3.78 1.28
CA GLU A 97 5.81 -2.32 1.07
C GLU A 97 4.56 -1.69 1.72
N VAL A 98 3.39 -2.32 1.56
CA VAL A 98 2.14 -1.88 2.20
C VAL A 98 2.28 -1.92 3.72
N MET A 99 2.87 -2.99 4.27
CA MET A 99 3.03 -3.15 5.72
C MET A 99 3.98 -2.09 6.30
N ILE A 100 5.09 -1.79 5.62
CA ILE A 100 6.02 -0.72 6.00
C ILE A 100 5.32 0.63 5.96
N GLY A 101 4.54 0.91 4.92
CA GLY A 101 3.74 2.14 4.81
C GLY A 101 2.74 2.29 5.96
N MET A 102 2.04 1.21 6.31
CA MET A 102 1.10 1.20 7.44
C MET A 102 1.79 1.40 8.78
N LEU A 103 2.96 0.78 8.99
CA LEU A 103 3.78 1.02 10.18
C LEU A 103 4.20 2.49 10.30
N GLY A 104 4.67 3.09 9.21
CA GLY A 104 5.02 4.52 9.16
C GLY A 104 3.84 5.42 9.53
N GLN A 105 2.65 5.15 8.99
CA GLN A 105 1.43 5.86 9.35
C GLN A 105 1.05 5.68 10.83
N GLN A 106 1.23 4.48 11.38
CA GLN A 106 0.92 4.21 12.79
C GLN A 106 1.88 4.93 13.74
N VAL A 107 3.17 4.93 13.42
CA VAL A 107 4.21 5.64 14.20
C VAL A 107 3.96 7.15 14.16
N THR A 108 3.68 7.71 12.98
CA THR A 108 3.47 9.16 12.81
C THR A 108 2.18 9.69 13.41
N LYS A 109 1.11 8.87 13.49
CA LYS A 109 -0.16 9.26 14.14
C LYS A 109 0.00 9.72 15.59
N ASN A 110 1.01 9.21 16.29
CA ASN A 110 1.27 9.54 17.70
C ASN A 110 2.34 10.63 17.87
N VAL A 111 2.89 11.18 16.78
CA VAL A 111 3.84 12.30 16.85
C VAL A 111 3.06 13.58 17.10
N PRO A 112 3.32 14.32 18.20
CA PRO A 112 2.66 15.58 18.46
C PRO A 112 2.94 16.58 17.33
N VAL A 113 1.89 17.27 16.88
CA VAL A 113 2.06 18.41 15.97
C VAL A 113 2.80 19.52 16.74
N PRO A 114 3.91 20.08 16.21
CA PRO A 114 4.63 21.16 16.87
C PRO A 114 3.72 22.35 17.18
N SER A 115 3.93 23.00 18.33
CA SER A 115 3.19 24.21 18.66
C SER A 115 3.63 25.38 17.77
N ALA A 116 2.79 26.41 17.61
CA ALA A 116 3.17 27.62 16.88
C ALA A 116 4.47 28.24 17.42
N ALA A 117 4.65 28.24 18.75
CA ALA A 117 5.87 28.75 19.39
C ALA A 117 7.12 27.91 19.07
N ASP A 118 6.97 26.58 18.91
CA ASP A 118 8.09 25.72 18.52
C ASP A 118 8.45 25.91 17.05
N ILE A 119 7.44 26.13 16.19
CA ILE A 119 7.64 26.46 14.78
C ILE A 119 8.38 27.80 14.64
N ASP A 120 7.91 28.85 15.32
CA ASP A 120 8.53 30.17 15.29
C ASP A 120 9.97 30.13 15.81
N ARG A 121 10.22 29.39 16.91
CA ARG A 121 11.57 29.18 17.45
C ARG A 121 12.46 28.48 16.44
N PHE A 122 11.98 27.44 15.78
CA PHE A 122 12.75 26.69 14.77
C PHE A 122 13.10 27.55 13.56
N ILE A 123 12.18 28.39 13.08
CA ILE A 123 12.42 29.33 11.98
C ILE A 123 13.46 30.37 12.39
N ALA A 124 13.30 30.97 13.58
CA ALA A 124 14.22 31.99 14.08
C ALA A 124 15.64 31.44 14.35
N SER A 125 15.76 30.18 14.78
CA SER A 125 17.05 29.54 15.05
C SER A 125 17.77 29.01 13.80
N HIS A 126 17.12 28.97 12.64
CA HIS A 126 17.71 28.49 11.39
C HIS A 126 17.49 29.48 10.22
N PRO A 127 17.93 30.74 10.36
CA PRO A 127 17.71 31.76 9.36
C PRO A 127 18.23 31.36 7.98
N GLU A 128 19.35 30.63 7.88
CA GLU A 128 19.93 30.12 6.64
C GLU A 128 19.03 29.14 5.86
N MET A 129 18.08 28.48 6.54
CA MET A 129 17.08 27.63 5.89
C MET A 129 15.86 28.42 5.40
N PHE A 130 15.53 29.54 6.04
CA PHE A 130 14.28 30.27 5.82
C PHE A 130 14.48 31.70 5.31
N ALA A 131 15.06 32.59 6.12
CA ALA A 131 15.18 34.03 5.83
C ALA A 131 16.38 34.36 4.92
N ASN A 132 17.49 33.66 5.11
CA ASN A 132 18.79 33.86 4.46
C ASN A 132 19.13 32.65 3.60
N ARG A 133 18.14 32.07 2.91
CA ARG A 133 18.37 30.91 2.05
C ARG A 133 19.34 31.25 0.94
N MET A 134 20.57 30.74 1.03
CA MET A 134 21.59 30.87 -0.01
C MET A 134 21.66 29.59 -0.83
N VAL A 135 21.77 29.75 -2.15
CA VAL A 135 22.03 28.65 -3.08
C VAL A 135 23.49 28.74 -3.50
N TYR A 136 24.27 27.73 -3.15
CA TYR A 136 25.68 27.64 -3.56
C TYR A 136 25.79 26.87 -4.87
N ALA A 137 26.51 27.43 -5.84
CA ALA A 137 27.08 26.68 -6.94
C ALA A 137 28.46 26.19 -6.50
N ILE A 138 28.67 24.88 -6.48
CA ILE A 138 29.90 24.25 -5.99
C ILE A 138 30.48 23.40 -7.11
N ASP A 139 31.72 23.68 -7.49
CA ASP A 139 32.54 22.77 -8.28
C ASP A 139 33.30 21.84 -7.34
N GLN A 140 33.12 20.53 -7.51
CA GLN A 140 33.67 19.51 -6.61
C GLN A 140 34.49 18.49 -7.39
N ILE A 141 35.69 18.19 -6.89
CA ILE A 141 36.49 17.05 -7.34
C ILE A 141 36.42 15.97 -6.25
N VAL A 142 36.09 14.74 -6.63
CA VAL A 142 36.02 13.58 -5.73
C VAL A 142 36.95 12.49 -6.25
N PHE A 143 37.82 11.97 -5.38
CA PHE A 143 38.73 10.87 -5.69
C PHE A 143 38.87 9.93 -4.48
N PRO A 144 39.26 8.67 -4.69
CA PRO A 144 39.53 7.73 -3.60
C PRO A 144 40.63 8.25 -2.67
N LEU A 145 40.49 8.05 -1.36
CA LEU A 145 41.52 8.46 -0.40
C LEU A 145 42.84 7.72 -0.72
N PRO A 146 43.93 8.44 -1.03
CA PRO A 146 45.22 7.82 -1.33
C PRO A 146 45.79 7.13 -0.09
N ALA A 147 46.58 6.08 -0.31
CA ALA A 147 47.20 5.30 0.77
C ALA A 147 48.16 6.12 1.65
N ASP A 148 48.76 7.17 1.09
CA ASP A 148 49.49 8.20 1.83
C ASP A 148 48.77 9.56 1.68
N PRO A 149 48.10 10.06 2.74
CA PRO A 149 47.38 11.32 2.71
C PRO A 149 48.29 12.55 2.84
N SER A 150 49.61 12.37 3.03
CA SER A 150 50.55 13.48 3.23
C SER A 150 50.56 14.47 2.06
N GLY A 151 50.34 13.98 0.83
CA GLY A 151 50.21 14.82 -0.37
C GLY A 151 48.95 15.70 -0.39
N LEU A 152 47.90 15.35 0.36
CA LEU A 152 46.68 16.14 0.46
C LEU A 152 46.84 17.38 1.35
N LYS A 153 47.84 17.40 2.24
CA LYS A 153 48.13 18.58 3.07
C LYS A 153 48.49 19.82 2.27
N ALA A 154 49.05 19.63 1.07
CA ALA A 154 49.34 20.75 0.18
C ALA A 154 48.06 21.48 -0.23
N LEU A 155 46.95 20.74 -0.37
CA LEU A 155 45.65 21.27 -0.78
C LEU A 155 44.89 21.98 0.36
N GLU A 156 45.31 21.81 1.62
CA GLU A 156 44.68 22.52 2.76
C GLU A 156 44.87 24.05 2.67
N ALA A 157 45.92 24.49 1.96
CA ALA A 157 46.20 25.90 1.73
C ALA A 157 45.36 26.51 0.60
N ASP A 158 44.76 25.67 -0.25
CA ASP A 158 44.02 26.12 -1.43
C ASP A 158 42.54 26.32 -1.10
N HIS A 159 42.06 27.57 -1.19
CA HIS A 159 40.69 27.94 -0.87
C HIS A 159 39.75 27.96 -2.08
N THR A 160 40.27 27.74 -3.29
CA THR A 160 39.52 27.78 -4.56
C THR A 160 39.99 26.67 -5.48
N LEU A 161 39.10 26.16 -6.33
CA LEU A 161 39.46 25.12 -7.29
C LEU A 161 40.52 25.57 -8.30
N ASP A 162 40.56 26.86 -8.64
CA ASP A 162 41.59 27.44 -9.51
C ASP A 162 43.01 27.42 -8.91
N ALA A 163 43.12 27.19 -7.59
CA ALA A 163 44.39 27.13 -6.88
C ALA A 163 44.95 25.70 -6.77
N VAL A 164 44.13 24.69 -7.07
CA VAL A 164 44.46 23.25 -7.05
C VAL A 164 44.90 22.78 -8.42
#